data_AF-A0A7S2V626-F1
#
_entry.id   AF-A0A7S2V626-F1
#
_cell.length_a   1.000
_cell.length_b   1.000
_cell.length_c   1.000
_cell.angle_alpha   90.00
_cell.angle_beta   90.00
_cell.angle_gamma   90.00
#
_symmetry.space_group_name_H-M   'P 1'
#
loop_
_entity.id
_entity.type
_entity.pdbx_description
1 polymer ?
#
loop_
_entity_poly.entity_id
_entity_poly.type
_entity_poly.pdbx_seq_one_letter_code
_entity_poly.pdbx_strand_id
1 'polypeptide(L)'
;EELLIQHEEELARLQIQLDAKKPLLNAIATWEEISRERYELEEIQKDASRYNSRDPKSANKRNHEVRMERRVKKQLPKVTTHLKQRLVEWEKENGPFLYGGK
;
A
#
# COMPACT_ATOMS: atom_id res chain seq x y z
N GLU A 1 -23.15 -12.63 32.94
CA GLU A 1 -23.07 -13.54 31.78
C GLU A 1 -23.54 -12.85 30.50
N GLU A 2 -24.66 -12.13 30.52
CA GLU A 2 -25.22 -11.40 29.37
C GLU A 2 -24.24 -10.43 28.67
N LEU A 3 -23.46 -9.66 29.44
CA LEU A 3 -22.43 -8.75 28.88
C LEU A 3 -21.33 -9.51 28.12
N LEU A 4 -20.90 -10.67 28.62
CA LEU A 4 -19.87 -11.48 27.96
C LEU A 4 -20.37 -12.00 26.61
N ILE A 5 -21.61 -12.50 26.56
CA ILE A 5 -22.24 -12.99 25.34
C ILE A 5 -22.33 -11.86 24.30
N GLN A 6 -22.76 -10.66 24.70
CA GLN A 6 -22.80 -9.49 23.81
C GLN A 6 -21.41 -9.14 23.25
N HIS A 7 -20.36 -9.23 24.06
CA HIS A 7 -18.99 -8.99 23.60
C HIS A 7 -18.49 -10.07 22.63
N GLU A 8 -18.82 -11.33 22.87
CA GLU A 8 -18.45 -12.45 21.99
C GLU A 8 -19.15 -12.35 20.63
N GLU A 9 -20.44 -11.99 20.63
CA GLU A 9 -21.20 -11.73 19.41
C GLU A 9 -20.64 -10.56 18.61
N GLU A 10 -20.30 -9.45 19.28
CA GLU A 10 -19.71 -8.29 18.63
C GLU A 10 -18.29 -8.61 18.10
N LEU A 11 -17.50 -9.40 18.84
CA LEU A 11 -16.20 -9.91 18.36
C LEU A 11 -16.35 -10.72 17.08
N ALA A 12 -17.29 -11.68 17.06
CA ALA A 12 -17.54 -12.49 15.88
C ALA A 12 -17.97 -11.62 14.68
N ARG A 13 -18.84 -10.64 14.91
CA ARG A 13 -19.28 -9.68 13.88
C ARG A 13 -18.11 -8.84 13.35
N LEU A 14 -17.25 -8.33 14.24
CA LEU A 14 -16.07 -7.55 13.87
C LEU A 14 -15.06 -8.40 13.10
N GLN A 15 -14.87 -9.67 13.47
CA GLN A 15 -13.98 -10.59 12.79
C GLN A 15 -14.44 -10.85 11.35
N ILE A 16 -15.74 -11.08 11.14
CA ILE A 16 -16.32 -11.25 9.79
C ILE A 16 -16.10 -9.98 8.94
N GLN A 17 -16.34 -8.80 9.51
CA GLN A 17 -16.10 -7.54 8.80
C GLN A 17 -14.63 -7.33 8.48
N LEU A 18 -13.72 -7.69 9.39
CA LEU A 18 -12.29 -7.60 9.18
C LEU A 18 -11.85 -8.51 8.03
N ASP A 19 -12.29 -9.77 8.04
CA ASP A 19 -11.91 -10.74 7.02
C ASP A 19 -12.43 -10.35 5.63
N ALA A 20 -13.62 -9.77 5.54
CA ALA A 20 -14.15 -9.20 4.30
C ALA A 20 -13.32 -8.01 3.78
N LYS A 21 -12.84 -7.13 4.67
CA LYS A 21 -12.05 -5.93 4.32
C LYS A 21 -10.56 -6.21 4.14
N LYS A 22 -10.04 -7.30 4.70
CA LYS A 22 -8.63 -7.71 4.68
C LYS A 22 -7.97 -7.69 3.30
N PRO A 23 -8.56 -8.25 2.22
CA PRO A 23 -7.94 -8.21 0.90
C PRO A 23 -7.76 -6.77 0.39
N LEU A 24 -8.73 -5.90 0.68
CA LEU A 24 -8.67 -4.49 0.29
C LEU A 24 -7.62 -3.73 1.10
N LEU A 25 -7.58 -3.94 2.43
CA LEU A 25 -6.56 -3.36 3.31
C LEU A 25 -5.13 -3.77 2.92
N ASN A 26 -4.92 -5.03 2.53
CA ASN A 26 -3.62 -5.49 2.05
C ASN A 26 -3.20 -4.81 0.73
N ALA A 27 -4.16 -4.60 -0.18
CA ALA A 27 -3.91 -3.88 -1.43
C ALA A 27 -3.57 -2.40 -1.17
N ILE A 28 -4.26 -1.75 -0.22
CA ILE A 28 -3.95 -0.38 0.22
C ILE A 28 -2.54 -0.31 0.82
N ALA A 29 -2.20 -1.20 1.76
CA ALA A 29 -0.88 -1.22 2.37
C ALA A 29 0.25 -1.39 1.33
N THR A 30 0.04 -2.27 0.34
CA THR A 30 1.00 -2.44 -0.77
C THR A 30 1.10 -1.19 -1.63
N TRP A 31 -0.01 -0.50 -1.88
CA TRP A 31 -0.03 0.74 -2.64
C TRP A 31 0.68 1.88 -1.89
N GLU A 32 0.47 2.01 -0.58
CA GLU A 32 1.13 3.01 0.26
C GLU A 32 2.64 2.79 0.33
N GLU A 33 3.08 1.53 0.44
CA GLU A 33 4.51 1.16 0.42
C GLU A 33 5.17 1.61 -0.88
N ILE A 34 4.60 1.27 -2.04
CA ILE A 34 5.16 1.64 -3.35
C ILE A 34 5.07 3.16 -3.58
N SER A 35 4.02 3.81 -3.05
CA SER A 35 3.89 5.27 -3.11
C SER A 35 4.95 5.96 -2.28
N ARG A 36 5.31 5.42 -1.12
CA ARG A 36 6.42 5.89 -0.30
C ARG A 36 7.75 5.74 -1.04
N GLU A 37 8.00 4.58 -1.65
CA GLU A 37 9.18 4.37 -2.49
C GLU A 37 9.26 5.38 -3.64
N ARG A 38 8.12 5.76 -4.24
CA ARG A 38 8.08 6.81 -5.26
C ARG A 38 8.57 8.15 -4.71
N TYR A 39 8.12 8.56 -3.53
CA TYR A 39 8.57 9.81 -2.91
C TYR A 39 10.08 9.76 -2.58
N GLU A 40 10.55 8.63 -2.05
CA GLU A 40 11.98 8.43 -1.77
C GLU A 40 12.83 8.49 -3.05
N LEU A 41 12.34 7.88 -4.14
CA LEU A 41 13.01 7.93 -5.45
C LEU A 41 13.08 9.37 -6.00
N GLU A 42 12.01 10.15 -5.85
CA GLU A 42 11.99 11.55 -6.26
C GLU A 42 13.03 12.39 -5.49
N GLU A 43 13.18 12.16 -4.18
CA GLU A 43 14.23 12.82 -3.39
C GLU A 43 15.65 12.41 -3.83
N ILE A 44 15.88 11.11 -4.07
CA ILE A 44 17.17 10.61 -4.57
C ILE A 44 17.50 11.23 -5.94
N GLN A 45 16.50 11.38 -6.82
CA GLN A 45 16.68 11.95 -8.16
C GLN A 45 16.93 13.46 -8.17
N LYS A 46 16.65 14.18 -7.08
CA LYS A 46 17.02 15.60 -6.93
C LYS A 46 18.51 15.80 -6.67
N ASP A 47 19.19 14.82 -6.07
CA ASP A 47 20.62 14.91 -5.78
C ASP A 47 21.46 14.71 -7.05
N ALA A 48 22.13 15.77 -7.52
CA ALA A 48 23.00 15.74 -8.69
C ALA A 48 24.33 15.01 -8.43
N SER A 49 24.76 14.90 -7.17
CA SER A 49 26.02 14.23 -6.80
C SER A 49 25.95 12.71 -6.95
N ARG A 50 24.74 12.15 -7.12
CA ARG A 50 24.48 10.70 -7.27
C ARG A 50 25.28 10.02 -8.39
N TYR A 51 25.69 10.75 -9.42
CA TYR A 51 26.46 10.21 -10.56
C TYR A 51 27.98 10.31 -10.39
N ASN A 52 28.47 11.08 -9.42
CA ASN A 52 29.91 11.40 -9.31
C ASN A 52 30.69 10.38 -8.46
N SER A 53 30.01 9.50 -7.71
CA SER A 53 30.65 8.52 -6.84
C SER A 53 30.96 7.20 -7.57
N ARG A 54 32.24 6.82 -7.63
CA ARG A 54 32.75 5.54 -8.20
C ARG A 54 33.03 4.45 -7.14
N ASP A 55 32.60 4.64 -5.89
CA ASP A 55 32.77 3.69 -4.78
C ASP A 55 31.85 2.46 -4.97
N PRO A 56 32.27 1.22 -4.67
CA PRO A 56 31.38 0.04 -4.64
C PRO A 56 30.04 0.24 -3.90
N LYS A 57 30.01 1.10 -2.87
CA LYS A 57 28.77 1.47 -2.18
C LYS A 57 27.78 2.23 -3.07
N SER A 58 28.25 2.99 -4.06
CA SER A 58 27.39 3.71 -5.01
C SER A 58 26.75 2.76 -6.04
N ALA A 59 27.43 1.68 -6.42
CA ALA A 59 26.86 0.66 -7.29
C ALA A 59 25.65 -0.03 -6.64
N ASN A 60 25.75 -0.37 -5.35
CA ASN A 60 24.63 -0.93 -4.60
C ASN A 60 23.45 0.04 -4.48
N LYS A 61 23.72 1.33 -4.24
CA LYS A 61 22.69 2.38 -4.24
C LYS A 61 21.98 2.49 -5.60
N ARG A 62 22.73 2.47 -6.70
CA ARG A 62 22.16 2.53 -8.05
C ARG A 62 21.32 1.30 -8.39
N ASN A 63 21.75 0.11 -7.98
CA ASN A 63 20.95 -1.12 -8.12
C ASN A 63 19.65 -1.07 -7.30
N HIS A 64 19.66 -0.43 -6.13
CA HIS A 64 18.47 -0.17 -5.34
C HIS A 64 17.53 0.80 -6.06
N GLU A 65 18.06 1.94 -6.52
CA GLU A 65 17.32 2.97 -7.26
C GLU A 65 16.62 2.38 -8.51
N VAL A 66 17.32 1.59 -9.32
CA VAL A 66 16.74 0.96 -10.52
C VAL A 66 15.62 -0.03 -10.17
N ARG A 67 15.74 -0.75 -9.04
CA ARG A 67 14.67 -1.64 -8.57
C ARG A 67 13.43 -0.84 -8.14
N MET A 68 13.63 0.24 -7.39
CA MET A 68 12.55 1.17 -7.01
C MET A 68 11.90 1.76 -8.25
N GLU A 69 12.69 2.25 -9.21
CA GLU A 69 12.18 2.83 -10.45
C GLU A 69 11.33 1.82 -11.24
N ARG A 70 11.77 0.55 -11.32
CA ARG A 70 10.99 -0.51 -11.96
C ARG A 70 9.69 -0.80 -11.20
N ARG A 71 9.74 -0.84 -9.86
CA ARG A 71 8.57 -1.09 -8.99
C ARG A 71 7.56 0.04 -9.14
N VAL A 72 8.00 1.29 -9.04
CA VAL A 72 7.17 2.50 -9.23
C VAL A 72 6.59 2.56 -10.65
N LYS A 73 7.39 2.33 -11.71
CA LYS A 73 6.89 2.44 -13.09
C LYS A 73 5.93 1.32 -13.49
N LYS A 74 6.14 0.09 -13.00
CA LYS A 74 5.38 -1.09 -13.46
C LYS A 74 4.35 -1.59 -12.46
N GLN A 75 4.64 -1.55 -11.17
CA GLN A 75 3.78 -2.13 -10.13
C GLN A 75 2.79 -1.10 -9.59
N LEU A 76 3.20 0.15 -9.37
CA LEU A 76 2.30 1.19 -8.85
C LEU A 76 1.04 1.39 -9.71
N PRO A 77 1.13 1.49 -11.06
CA PRO A 77 -0.07 1.64 -11.88
C PRO A 77 -0.97 0.41 -11.83
N LYS A 78 -0.39 -0.80 -11.79
CA LYS A 78 -1.15 -2.06 -11.71
C LYS A 78 -1.91 -2.17 -10.39
N VAL A 79 -1.23 -1.90 -9.28
CA VAL A 79 -1.86 -1.91 -7.94
C VAL A 79 -2.92 -0.83 -7.86
N THR A 80 -2.68 0.37 -8.39
CA THR A 80 -3.66 1.46 -8.40
C THR A 80 -4.92 1.08 -9.20
N THR A 81 -4.77 0.52 -10.39
CA THR A 81 -5.92 0.07 -11.21
C THR A 81 -6.68 -1.06 -10.52
N HIS A 82 -5.96 -2.04 -9.97
CA HIS A 82 -6.57 -3.15 -9.25
C HIS A 82 -7.33 -2.66 -8.01
N LEU A 83 -6.74 -1.75 -7.24
CA LEU A 83 -7.35 -1.18 -6.04
C LEU A 83 -8.62 -0.41 -6.39
N LYS A 84 -8.58 0.42 -7.44
CA LYS A 84 -9.78 1.14 -7.93
C LYS A 84 -10.91 0.20 -8.32
N GLN A 85 -10.60 -0.89 -9.04
CA GLN A 85 -11.60 -1.89 -9.40
C GLN A 85 -12.21 -2.55 -8.17
N ARG A 86 -11.37 -3.00 -7.23
CA ARG A 86 -11.84 -3.65 -5.99
C ARG A 86 -12.62 -2.72 -5.08
N LEU A 87 -12.26 -1.43 -5.01
CA LEU A 87 -13.01 -0.42 -4.28
C LEU A 87 -14.42 -0.27 -4.86
N VAL A 88 -14.53 -0.10 -6.18
CA VAL A 88 -15.84 0.05 -6.85
C VAL A 88 -16.72 -1.20 -6.66
N GLU A 89 -16.13 -2.40 -6.73
CA GLU A 89 -16.85 -3.65 -6.45
C GLU A 89 -17.34 -3.70 -4.99
N TRP A 90 -16.45 -3.40 -4.03
CA TRP A 90 -16.80 -3.41 -2.62
C TRP A 90 -17.88 -2.37 -2.28
N GLU A 91 -17.78 -1.17 -2.86
CA GLU A 91 -18.71 -0.07 -2.60
C GLU A 91 -20.13 -0.32 -3.11
N LYS A 92 -20.26 -1.10 -4.19
CA LYS A 92 -21.58 -1.55 -4.69
C LYS A 92 -22.30 -2.47 -3.72
N GLU A 93 -21.54 -3.29 -2.99
CA GLU A 93 -22.10 -4.29 -2.08
C GLU A 93 -22.28 -3.76 -0.66
N ASN A 94 -21.36 -2.92 -0.17
CA ASN A 94 -21.26 -2.54 1.24
C ASN A 94 -21.42 -1.04 1.52
N GLY A 95 -21.55 -0.21 0.48
CA GLY A 95 -21.57 1.26 0.60
C GLY A 95 -20.17 1.89 0.60
N PRO A 96 -20.02 3.20 0.87
CA PRO A 96 -18.75 3.92 0.73
C PRO A 96 -17.62 3.35 1.58
N PHE A 97 -16.42 3.22 0.99
CA PHE A 97 -15.23 2.77 1.72
C PHE A 97 -14.41 3.98 2.22
N LEU A 98 -14.31 4.15 3.54
CA LEU A 98 -13.55 5.22 4.16
C LEU A 98 -12.26 4.68 4.79
N TYR A 99 -11.13 5.34 4.52
CA TYR A 99 -9.82 4.96 5.07
C TYR A 99 -9.02 6.21 5.47
N GLY A 100 -8.50 6.23 6.70
CA GLY A 100 -7.72 7.37 7.19
C GLY A 100 -8.48 8.69 7.29
N GLY A 101 -9.82 8.62 7.41
CA GLY A 101 -10.69 9.80 7.49
C GLY A 101 -11.03 10.44 6.14
N LYS A 102 -10.79 9.74 5.02
CA LYS A 102 -11.16 10.16 3.67
C LYS A 102 -11.77 9.02 2.88
#